data_AF-A0A7V3DIX5-F1
#
_entry.id   AF-A0A7V3DIX5-F1
#
_cell.length_a   1.000
_cell.length_b   1.000
_cell.length_c   1.000
_cell.angle_alpha   90.00
_cell.angle_beta   90.00
_cell.angle_gamma   90.00
#
_symmetry.space_group_name_H-M   'P 1'
#
loop_
_entity.id
_entity.type
_entity.pdbx_description
1 polymer ?
#
loop_
_entity_poly.entity_id
_entity_poly.type
_entity_poly.pdbx_seq_one_letter_code
_entity_poly.pdbx_strand_id
1 'polypeptide(L)'
;MPKEPSLWRRLVGFFVLSGMLPLLGGGTAAIWLVWKHALNDSQTRHLILAESLAFQIRETLRAHEVALGHLAGLLGEPDSESGPQESILADHMEALAAQGVRIQAFATLDKEGRLINLYPRHAEPFRLNVSNRPELQKAMGTGRPAYSTVQIPPGFMEPMVSVAIPRGSKTILGLIPLAPLNNRIQMLSAHGEAMRLILTDRAGVAISHKDPLVVAERLNLGGLPPISMVLEGG
;
A
#
# COMPACT_ATOMS: atom_id res chain seq x y z
N MET A 1 34.34 54.38 48.12
CA MET A 1 33.05 55.03 47.79
C MET A 1 32.43 54.29 46.62
N PRO A 2 31.27 53.63 46.79
CA PRO A 2 30.62 52.91 45.70
C PRO A 2 30.12 53.91 44.65
N LYS A 3 30.53 53.75 43.39
CA LYS A 3 30.00 54.52 42.25
C LYS A 3 28.55 54.11 42.05
N GLU A 4 27.61 54.97 42.46
CA GLU A 4 26.20 54.76 42.16
C GLU A 4 26.03 54.60 40.65
N PRO A 5 25.39 53.51 40.18
CA PRO A 5 25.11 53.37 38.76
C PRO A 5 24.22 54.55 38.33
N SER A 6 24.72 55.36 37.39
CA SER A 6 24.04 56.59 36.99
C SER A 6 22.59 56.30 36.61
N LEU A 7 21.66 57.06 37.20
CA LEU A 7 20.21 56.97 36.97
C LEU A 7 19.85 56.88 35.48
N TRP A 8 20.65 57.52 34.63
CA TRP A 8 20.58 57.46 33.17
C TRP A 8 20.67 56.03 32.61
N ARG A 9 21.60 55.19 33.08
CA ARG A 9 21.71 53.79 32.61
C ARG A 9 20.47 52.96 32.96
N ARG A 10 19.85 53.22 34.12
CA ARG A 10 18.61 52.55 34.52
C ARG A 10 17.44 52.99 33.64
N LEU A 11 17.32 54.30 33.38
CA LEU A 11 16.25 54.88 32.55
C LEU A 11 16.31 54.41 31.09
N VAL A 12 17.50 54.42 30.48
CA VAL A 12 17.73 53.88 29.13
C VAL A 12 17.47 52.38 29.10
N GLY A 13 17.90 51.64 30.13
CA GLY A 13 17.62 50.20 30.26
C GLY A 13 16.13 49.90 30.26
N PHE A 14 15.33 50.60 31.06
CA PHE A 14 13.87 50.43 31.09
C PHE A 14 13.20 50.84 29.77
N PHE A 15 13.67 51.90 29.11
CA PHE A 15 13.12 52.35 27.83
C PHE A 15 13.40 51.36 26.69
N VAL A 16 14.64 50.87 26.58
CA VAL A 16 15.01 49.84 25.61
C VAL A 16 14.26 48.53 25.90
N LEU A 17 14.14 48.15 27.17
CA LEU A 17 13.41 46.95 27.56
C LEU A 17 11.92 47.06 27.25
N SER A 18 11.28 48.21 27.50
CA SER A 18 9.85 48.38 27.20
C SER A 18 9.56 48.46 25.71
N GLY A 19 10.52 48.88 24.88
CA GLY A 19 10.43 48.83 23.42
C GLY A 19 10.74 47.46 22.82
N MET A 20 11.78 46.77 23.31
CA MET A 20 12.19 45.47 22.77
C MET A 20 11.32 44.31 23.24
N LEU A 21 10.78 44.35 24.46
CA LEU A 21 10.00 43.22 25.00
C LEU A 21 8.71 42.96 24.20
N PRO A 22 7.90 43.98 23.81
CA PRO A 22 6.75 43.77 22.94
C PRO A 22 7.14 43.32 21.53
N LEU A 23 8.27 43.80 20.98
CA LEU A 23 8.77 43.37 19.69
C LEU A 23 9.22 41.90 19.71
N LEU A 24 9.92 41.47 20.76
CA LEU A 24 10.32 40.07 20.96
C LEU A 24 9.11 39.17 21.19
N GLY A 25 8.14 39.62 22.00
CA GLY A 25 6.90 38.90 22.25
C GLY A 25 6.07 38.74 20.97
N GLY A 26 5.87 39.82 20.23
CA GLY A 26 5.16 39.82 18.95
C GLY A 26 5.85 38.95 17.89
N GLY A 27 7.19 39.06 17.77
CA GLY A 27 7.98 38.25 16.85
C GLY A 27 7.90 36.76 17.18
N THR A 28 8.02 36.40 18.46
CA THR A 28 7.92 35.01 18.92
C THR A 28 6.51 34.44 18.72
N ALA A 29 5.48 35.23 19.01
CA ALA A 29 4.09 34.85 18.75
C ALA A 29 3.82 34.64 17.25
N ALA A 30 4.34 35.53 16.39
CA ALA A 30 4.23 35.41 14.94
C ALA A 30 4.93 34.15 14.41
N ILE A 31 6.17 33.89 14.86
CA ILE A 31 6.92 32.68 14.49
C ILE A 31 6.17 31.43 14.96
N TRP A 32 5.65 31.43 16.19
CA TRP A 32 4.89 30.31 16.74
C TRP A 32 3.60 30.05 15.95
N LEU A 33 2.90 31.10 15.53
CA LEU A 33 1.69 30.98 14.72
C LEU A 33 1.99 30.43 13.32
N VAL A 34 3.04 30.94 12.67
CA VAL A 34 3.50 30.45 11.35
C VAL A 34 3.91 28.98 11.45
N TRP A 35 4.67 28.62 12.49
CA TRP A 35 5.09 27.25 12.74
C TRP A 35 3.90 26.30 12.91
N LYS A 36 2.92 26.69 13.73
CA LYS A 36 1.70 25.91 13.94
C LYS A 36 0.88 25.76 12.65
N HIS A 37 0.78 26.83 11.85
CA HIS A 37 0.07 26.79 10.59
C HIS A 37 0.78 25.89 9.57
N ALA A 38 2.11 25.98 9.46
CA ALA A 38 2.91 25.14 8.58
C ALA A 38 2.81 23.66 8.92
N LEU A 39 2.81 23.31 10.22
CA LEU A 39 2.61 21.93 10.69
C LEU A 39 1.23 21.38 10.30
N ASN A 40 0.16 22.15 10.56
CA ASN A 40 -1.20 21.71 10.24
C ASN A 40 -1.43 21.57 8.73
N ASP A 41 -0.91 22.49 7.94
CA ASP A 41 -1.01 22.43 6.47
C ASP A 41 -0.26 21.22 5.91
N SER A 42 0.95 20.92 6.41
CA SER A 42 1.69 19.71 6.03
C SER A 42 0.92 18.43 6.37
N GLN A 43 0.35 18.31 7.57
CA GLN A 43 -0.43 17.15 7.97
C GLN A 43 -1.68 16.95 7.09
N THR A 44 -2.40 18.03 6.81
CA THR A 44 -3.61 17.98 5.97
C THR A 44 -3.29 17.54 4.55
N ARG A 45 -2.21 18.10 3.96
CA ARG A 45 -1.75 17.69 2.63
C ARG A 45 -1.31 16.22 2.60
N HIS A 46 -0.60 15.76 3.63
CA HIS A 46 -0.17 14.36 3.72
C HIS A 46 -1.37 13.41 3.81
N LEU A 47 -2.39 13.77 4.58
CA LEU A 47 -3.62 12.97 4.69
C LEU A 47 -4.36 12.90 3.35
N ILE A 48 -4.57 14.03 2.67
CA ILE A 48 -5.24 14.07 1.37
C ILE A 48 -4.49 13.22 0.34
N LEU A 49 -3.15 13.28 0.33
CA LEU A 49 -2.33 12.46 -0.55
C LEU A 49 -2.44 10.97 -0.20
N ALA A 50 -2.39 10.62 1.08
CA ALA A 50 -2.55 9.24 1.53
C ALA A 50 -3.93 8.68 1.16
N GLU A 51 -5.00 9.46 1.33
CA GLU A 51 -6.37 9.07 0.96
C GLU A 51 -6.52 8.90 -0.57
N SER A 52 -5.98 9.85 -1.35
CA SER A 52 -5.99 9.77 -2.81
C SER A 52 -5.24 8.53 -3.32
N LEU A 53 -4.08 8.24 -2.74
CA LEU A 53 -3.30 7.03 -3.03
C LEU A 53 -4.06 5.77 -2.61
N ALA A 54 -4.65 5.74 -1.43
CA ALA A 54 -5.44 4.60 -0.95
C ALA A 54 -6.62 4.32 -1.88
N PHE A 55 -7.28 5.37 -2.38
CA PHE A 55 -8.34 5.25 -3.39
C PHE A 55 -7.80 4.68 -4.71
N GLN A 56 -6.68 5.21 -5.21
CA GLN A 56 -6.06 4.73 -6.46
C GLN A 56 -5.59 3.28 -6.37
N ILE A 57 -5.02 2.87 -5.22
CA ILE A 57 -4.63 1.49 -4.94
C ILE A 57 -5.87 0.60 -4.93
N ARG A 58 -6.94 1.02 -4.26
CA ARG A 58 -8.21 0.27 -4.21
C ARG A 58 -8.80 0.06 -5.61
N GLU A 59 -8.81 1.09 -6.44
CA GLU A 59 -9.31 0.98 -7.80
C GLU A 59 -8.42 0.07 -8.66
N THR A 60 -7.09 0.16 -8.48
CA THR A 60 -6.15 -0.74 -9.14
C THR A 60 -6.40 -2.20 -8.73
N LEU A 61 -6.58 -2.47 -7.45
CA LEU A 61 -6.89 -3.81 -6.95
C LEU A 61 -8.24 -4.32 -7.48
N ARG A 62 -9.26 -3.46 -7.52
CA ARG A 62 -10.56 -3.78 -8.12
C ARG A 62 -10.44 -4.14 -9.60
N ALA A 63 -9.58 -3.45 -10.36
CA ALA A 63 -9.30 -3.81 -11.75
C ALA A 63 -8.70 -5.23 -11.87
N HIS A 64 -7.81 -5.63 -10.95
CA HIS A 64 -7.28 -6.99 -10.90
C HIS A 64 -8.38 -8.01 -10.56
N GLU A 65 -9.31 -7.70 -9.65
CA GLU A 65 -10.44 -8.58 -9.33
C GLU A 65 -11.34 -8.81 -10.55
N VAL A 66 -11.68 -7.74 -11.28
CA VAL A 66 -12.49 -7.83 -12.50
C VAL A 66 -11.77 -8.63 -13.58
N ALA A 67 -10.48 -8.37 -13.79
CA ALA A 67 -9.66 -9.09 -14.75
C ALA A 67 -9.55 -10.59 -14.41
N LEU A 68 -9.32 -10.95 -13.15
CA LEU A 68 -9.33 -12.34 -12.69
C LEU A 68 -10.69 -13.00 -12.92
N GLY A 69 -11.78 -12.27 -12.66
CA GLY A 69 -13.13 -12.71 -12.99
C GLY A 69 -13.29 -13.02 -14.48
N HIS A 70 -12.85 -12.11 -15.35
CA HIS A 70 -12.91 -12.30 -16.80
C HIS A 70 -12.11 -13.54 -17.24
N LEU A 71 -10.85 -13.64 -16.82
CA LEU A 71 -9.96 -14.75 -17.16
C LEU A 71 -10.47 -16.10 -16.64
N ALA A 72 -11.05 -16.14 -15.44
CA ALA A 72 -11.67 -17.35 -14.91
C ALA A 72 -12.92 -17.78 -15.70
N GLY A 73 -13.62 -16.83 -16.33
CA GLY A 73 -14.70 -17.12 -17.26
C GLY A 73 -14.19 -17.82 -18.53
N LEU A 74 -13.02 -17.40 -19.04
CA LEU A 74 -12.38 -18.00 -20.22
C LEU A 74 -11.85 -19.42 -19.96
N LEU A 75 -11.49 -19.75 -18.71
CA LEU A 75 -11.12 -21.11 -18.30
C LEU A 75 -12.33 -22.08 -18.24
N GLY A 76 -13.55 -21.60 -18.44
CA GLY A 76 -14.77 -22.35 -18.18
C GLY A 76 -15.29 -23.20 -19.34
N GLU A 77 -14.67 -24.35 -19.61
CA GLU A 77 -15.38 -25.59 -19.98
C GLU A 77 -14.45 -26.80 -19.70
N PRO A 78 -14.84 -27.75 -18.82
CA PRO A 78 -13.97 -28.83 -18.34
C PRO A 78 -13.65 -29.92 -19.38
N ASP A 79 -14.28 -29.89 -20.56
CA ASP A 79 -14.15 -30.95 -21.59
C ASP A 79 -13.18 -30.60 -22.73
N SER A 80 -12.55 -29.42 -22.74
CA SER A 80 -11.61 -29.05 -23.80
C SER A 80 -10.20 -29.56 -23.49
N GLU A 81 -10.01 -30.86 -23.66
CA GLU A 81 -8.67 -31.43 -23.75
C GLU A 81 -7.96 -30.84 -24.99
N SER A 82 -6.93 -30.04 -24.71
CA SER A 82 -5.78 -29.76 -25.59
C SER A 82 -5.87 -28.55 -26.54
N GLY A 83 -4.89 -27.63 -26.40
CA GLY A 83 -4.28 -26.95 -27.55
C GLY A 83 -4.35 -25.42 -27.57
N PRO A 84 -5.53 -24.77 -27.71
CA PRO A 84 -5.60 -23.33 -28.01
C PRO A 84 -5.98 -22.40 -26.85
N GLN A 85 -6.38 -22.91 -25.69
CA GLN A 85 -6.87 -22.07 -24.58
C GLN A 85 -5.75 -21.33 -23.84
N GLU A 86 -4.54 -21.89 -23.81
CA GLU A 86 -3.39 -21.29 -23.11
C GLU A 86 -2.81 -20.09 -23.87
N SER A 87 -2.74 -20.16 -25.21
CA SER A 87 -2.31 -19.01 -26.03
C SER A 87 -3.32 -17.87 -25.95
N ILE A 88 -4.62 -18.17 -26.02
CA ILE A 88 -5.67 -17.15 -25.87
C ILE A 88 -5.58 -16.49 -24.50
N LEU A 89 -5.38 -17.27 -23.44
CA LEU A 89 -5.18 -16.72 -22.09
C LEU A 89 -3.90 -15.88 -22.00
N ALA A 90 -2.81 -16.32 -22.61
CA ALA A 90 -1.56 -15.57 -22.67
C ALA A 90 -1.75 -14.21 -23.35
N ASP A 91 -2.44 -14.17 -24.50
CA ASP A 91 -2.73 -12.94 -25.23
C ASP A 91 -3.58 -11.97 -24.38
N HIS A 92 -4.59 -12.49 -23.67
CA HIS A 92 -5.41 -11.67 -22.77
C HIS A 92 -4.61 -11.16 -21.58
N MET A 93 -3.72 -11.98 -21.02
CA MET A 93 -2.83 -11.60 -19.92
C MET A 93 -1.84 -10.52 -20.35
N GLU A 94 -1.29 -10.61 -21.57
CA GLU A 94 -0.42 -9.60 -22.14
C GLU A 94 -1.19 -8.28 -22.39
N ALA A 95 -2.40 -8.36 -22.94
CA ALA A 95 -3.26 -7.20 -23.14
C ALA A 95 -3.61 -6.49 -21.81
N LEU A 96 -3.90 -7.26 -20.76
CA LEU A 96 -4.14 -6.73 -19.42
C LEU A 96 -2.87 -6.10 -18.82
N ALA A 97 -1.71 -6.74 -19.03
CA ALA A 97 -0.42 -6.21 -18.57
C ALA A 97 -0.10 -4.86 -19.23
N ALA A 98 -0.42 -4.68 -20.52
CA ALA A 98 -0.29 -3.41 -21.23
C ALA A 98 -1.19 -2.30 -20.64
N GLN A 99 -2.31 -2.67 -20.01
CA GLN A 99 -3.21 -1.76 -19.28
C GLN A 99 -2.79 -1.54 -17.82
N GLY A 100 -1.69 -2.15 -17.37
CA GLY A 100 -1.18 -2.04 -16.00
C GLY A 100 -1.80 -3.03 -15.01
N VAL A 101 -2.57 -4.01 -15.47
CA VAL A 101 -3.12 -5.10 -14.66
C VAL A 101 -2.26 -6.34 -14.87
N ARG A 102 -1.35 -6.64 -13.94
CA ARG A 102 -0.49 -7.82 -14.03
C ARG A 102 -1.02 -8.90 -13.10
N ILE A 103 -1.25 -10.08 -13.66
CA ILE A 103 -1.58 -11.29 -12.92
C ILE A 103 -0.45 -12.27 -13.23
N GLN A 104 0.07 -12.96 -12.23
CA GLN A 104 1.17 -13.89 -12.45
C GLN A 104 0.65 -15.30 -12.74
N ALA A 105 -0.36 -15.71 -11.98
CA ALA A 105 -1.00 -17.00 -12.09
C ALA A 105 -2.36 -16.95 -11.38
N PHE A 106 -3.29 -17.81 -11.78
CA PHE A 106 -4.59 -17.91 -11.15
C PHE A 106 -5.19 -19.30 -11.29
N ALA A 107 -6.06 -19.63 -10.34
CA ALA A 107 -6.75 -20.90 -10.23
C ALA A 107 -8.23 -20.69 -9.99
N THR A 108 -9.05 -21.63 -10.47
CA THR A 108 -10.45 -21.74 -10.05
C THR A 108 -10.59 -22.95 -9.14
N LEU A 109 -11.35 -22.77 -8.07
CA LEU A 109 -11.59 -23.78 -7.04
C LEU A 109 -13.08 -24.05 -6.88
N ASP A 110 -13.43 -25.26 -6.46
CA ASP A 110 -14.80 -25.63 -6.07
C ASP A 110 -15.18 -25.10 -4.67
N LYS A 111 -16.36 -25.50 -4.18
CA LYS A 111 -16.87 -25.10 -2.86
C LYS A 111 -16.11 -25.73 -1.71
N GLU A 112 -15.36 -26.80 -1.97
CA GLU A 112 -14.54 -27.52 -1.01
C GLU A 112 -13.08 -27.02 -1.06
N GLY A 113 -12.77 -26.05 -1.92
CA GLY A 113 -11.43 -25.49 -2.09
C GLY A 113 -10.50 -26.42 -2.87
N ARG A 114 -11.02 -27.33 -3.69
CA ARG A 114 -10.25 -28.18 -4.60
C ARG A 114 -10.04 -27.47 -5.93
N LEU A 115 -8.88 -27.69 -6.52
CA LEU A 115 -8.49 -27.09 -7.78
C LEU A 115 -9.33 -27.66 -8.94
N ILE A 116 -10.00 -26.78 -9.69
CA ILE A 116 -10.72 -27.12 -10.92
C ILE A 116 -9.83 -26.81 -12.13
N ASN A 117 -9.44 -25.55 -12.30
CA ASN A 117 -8.57 -25.10 -13.38
C ASN A 117 -7.39 -24.29 -12.83
N LEU A 118 -6.29 -24.26 -13.58
CA LEU A 118 -5.07 -23.56 -13.22
C LEU A 118 -4.41 -22.95 -14.47
N TYR A 119 -3.91 -21.72 -14.32
CA TYR A 119 -3.08 -21.06 -15.32
C TYR A 119 -1.90 -20.31 -14.65
N PRO A 120 -0.67 -20.45 -15.16
CA PRO A 120 -0.23 -21.46 -16.13
C PRO A 120 -0.33 -22.87 -15.52
N ARG A 121 -0.45 -23.91 -16.35
CA ARG A 121 -0.72 -25.29 -15.89
C ARG A 121 0.29 -25.85 -14.88
N HIS A 122 1.50 -25.30 -14.87
CA HIS A 122 2.61 -25.72 -14.02
C HIS A 122 2.89 -24.74 -12.87
N ALA A 123 1.93 -23.89 -12.49
CA ALA A 123 2.13 -22.96 -11.38
C ALA A 123 2.18 -23.68 -10.02
N GLU A 124 3.42 -23.92 -9.54
CA GLU A 124 3.73 -24.62 -8.30
C GLU A 124 2.95 -24.14 -7.06
N PRO A 125 2.70 -22.83 -6.82
CA PRO A 125 1.98 -22.39 -5.62
C PRO A 125 0.57 -22.95 -5.45
N PHE A 126 -0.06 -23.37 -6.54
CA PHE A 126 -1.42 -23.90 -6.55
C PHE A 126 -1.47 -25.43 -6.50
N ARG A 127 -0.31 -26.11 -6.65
CA ARG A 127 -0.21 -27.58 -6.55
C ARG A 127 -0.11 -28.05 -5.09
N LEU A 128 0.25 -27.14 -4.18
CA LEU A 128 0.17 -27.34 -2.74
C LEU A 128 -1.29 -27.26 -2.25
N ASN A 129 -1.59 -27.79 -1.07
CA ASN A 129 -2.91 -27.71 -0.48
C ASN A 129 -3.33 -26.23 -0.26
N VAL A 130 -4.15 -25.71 -1.17
CA VAL A 130 -4.65 -24.33 -1.16
C VAL A 130 -5.89 -24.16 -0.28
N SER A 131 -6.57 -25.24 0.10
CA SER A 131 -7.82 -25.22 0.86
C SER A 131 -7.66 -24.62 2.26
N ASN A 132 -6.46 -24.69 2.82
CA ASN A 132 -6.13 -24.15 4.15
C ASN A 132 -5.63 -22.70 4.13
N ARG A 133 -5.64 -22.03 2.97
CA ARG A 133 -5.17 -20.65 2.90
C ARG A 133 -6.14 -19.69 3.59
N PRO A 134 -5.66 -18.75 4.43
CA PRO A 134 -6.52 -17.89 5.22
C PRO A 134 -7.36 -16.95 4.35
N GLU A 135 -6.82 -16.45 3.24
CA GLU A 135 -7.57 -15.62 2.30
C GLU A 135 -8.72 -16.39 1.64
N LEU A 136 -8.53 -17.68 1.33
CA LEU A 136 -9.56 -18.52 0.73
C LEU A 136 -10.71 -18.78 1.71
N GLN A 137 -10.39 -19.21 2.94
CA GLN A 137 -11.38 -19.44 3.99
C GLN A 137 -12.18 -18.17 4.29
N LYS A 138 -11.50 -17.02 4.35
CA LYS A 138 -12.14 -15.72 4.56
C LYS A 138 -13.07 -15.34 3.40
N ALA A 139 -12.63 -15.53 2.17
CA ALA A 139 -13.45 -15.23 1.00
C ALA A 139 -14.72 -16.10 0.95
N MET A 140 -14.57 -17.39 1.20
CA MET A 140 -15.68 -18.34 1.24
C MET A 140 -16.64 -18.06 2.40
N GLY A 141 -16.12 -17.73 3.58
CA GLY A 141 -16.95 -17.43 4.76
C GLY A 141 -17.69 -16.09 4.68
N THR A 142 -17.09 -15.08 4.04
CA THR A 142 -17.69 -13.74 3.95
C THR A 142 -18.44 -13.46 2.66
N GLY A 143 -18.24 -14.29 1.63
CA GLY A 143 -18.75 -14.03 0.27
C GLY A 143 -18.17 -12.78 -0.38
N ARG A 144 -17.04 -12.27 0.12
CA ARG A 144 -16.35 -11.07 -0.39
C ARG A 144 -14.90 -11.39 -0.78
N PRO A 145 -14.29 -10.62 -1.69
CA PRO A 145 -12.87 -10.75 -1.99
C PRO A 145 -12.00 -10.64 -0.73
N ALA A 146 -11.00 -11.49 -0.62
CA ALA A 146 -10.04 -11.46 0.49
C ALA A 146 -8.61 -11.57 -0.03
N TYR A 147 -7.73 -10.77 0.54
CA TYR A 147 -6.32 -10.67 0.18
C TYR A 147 -5.45 -11.32 1.26
N SER A 148 -4.36 -11.98 0.85
CA SER A 148 -3.32 -12.45 1.74
C SER A 148 -2.45 -11.31 2.27
N THR A 149 -1.62 -11.60 3.27
CA THR A 149 -0.43 -10.80 3.54
C THR A 149 0.57 -10.92 2.38
N VAL A 150 1.55 -10.02 2.33
CA VAL A 150 2.63 -10.10 1.33
C VAL A 150 3.38 -11.42 1.50
N GLN A 151 3.68 -12.10 0.41
CA GLN A 151 4.44 -13.35 0.40
C GLN A 151 5.27 -13.47 -0.88
N ILE A 152 6.24 -14.38 -0.88
CA ILE A 152 6.96 -14.80 -2.09
C ILE A 152 6.53 -16.25 -2.35
N PRO A 153 5.57 -16.48 -3.27
CA PRO A 153 5.08 -17.83 -3.51
C PRO A 153 6.19 -18.73 -4.09
N PRO A 154 6.19 -20.06 -3.81
CA PRO A 154 7.18 -20.98 -4.36
C PRO A 154 7.25 -20.92 -5.90
N GLY A 155 8.46 -20.91 -6.47
CA GLY A 155 8.64 -20.80 -7.92
C GLY A 155 8.58 -19.37 -8.47
N PHE A 156 8.39 -18.36 -7.62
CA PHE A 156 8.45 -16.95 -7.97
C PHE A 156 9.58 -16.23 -7.21
N MET A 157 10.12 -15.16 -7.82
CA MET A 157 11.26 -14.39 -7.28
C MET A 157 10.88 -13.00 -6.77
N GLU A 158 9.60 -12.64 -6.79
CA GLU A 158 9.14 -11.31 -6.39
C GLU A 158 8.00 -11.38 -5.36
N PRO A 159 7.86 -10.36 -4.49
CA PRO A 159 6.74 -10.25 -3.56
C PRO A 159 5.40 -10.11 -4.28
N MET A 160 4.42 -10.87 -3.83
CA MET A 160 3.06 -10.94 -4.36
C MET A 160 2.04 -10.94 -3.23
N VAL A 161 0.79 -10.68 -3.60
CA VAL A 161 -0.39 -10.95 -2.78
C VAL A 161 -1.28 -11.94 -3.53
N SER A 162 -1.82 -12.93 -2.81
CA SER A 162 -2.95 -13.71 -3.33
C SER A 162 -4.27 -13.01 -3.04
N VAL A 163 -5.19 -13.08 -4.00
CA VAL A 163 -6.58 -12.65 -3.82
C VAL A 163 -7.51 -13.82 -4.09
N ALA A 164 -8.42 -14.09 -3.15
CA ALA A 164 -9.49 -15.06 -3.29
C ALA A 164 -10.81 -14.32 -3.55
N ILE A 165 -11.49 -14.64 -4.65
CA ILE A 165 -12.70 -13.97 -5.13
C ILE A 165 -13.81 -15.02 -5.25
N PRO A 166 -14.83 -14.98 -4.38
CA PRO A 166 -15.94 -15.92 -4.46
C PRO A 166 -16.84 -15.56 -5.66
N ARG A 167 -17.24 -16.57 -6.45
CA ARG A 167 -18.10 -16.41 -7.62
C ARG A 167 -19.05 -17.59 -7.77
N GLY A 168 -20.25 -17.44 -7.22
CA GLY A 168 -21.26 -18.49 -7.23
C GLY A 168 -20.79 -19.72 -6.44
N SER A 169 -20.69 -20.87 -7.10
CA SER A 169 -20.19 -22.11 -6.52
C SER A 169 -18.67 -22.28 -6.60
N LYS A 170 -17.95 -21.33 -7.20
CA LYS A 170 -16.50 -21.40 -7.40
C LYS A 170 -15.82 -20.27 -6.66
N THR A 171 -14.54 -20.45 -6.35
CA THR A 171 -13.67 -19.36 -5.88
C THR A 171 -12.50 -19.21 -6.83
N ILE A 172 -12.15 -17.98 -7.18
CA ILE A 172 -10.98 -17.68 -8.00
C ILE A 172 -9.85 -17.28 -7.07
N LEU A 173 -8.68 -17.90 -7.18
CA LEU A 173 -7.48 -17.52 -6.44
C LEU A 173 -6.44 -17.01 -7.42
N GLY A 174 -6.08 -15.74 -7.35
CA GLY A 174 -5.07 -15.11 -8.22
C GLY A 174 -3.83 -14.69 -7.45
N LEU A 175 -2.67 -14.68 -8.11
CA LEU A 175 -1.42 -14.10 -7.62
C LEU A 175 -1.14 -12.78 -8.34
N ILE A 176 -1.03 -11.70 -7.58
CA ILE A 176 -0.80 -10.34 -8.08
C ILE A 176 0.59 -9.89 -7.63
N PRO A 177 1.52 -9.59 -8.56
CA PRO A 177 2.83 -9.05 -8.24
C PRO A 177 2.72 -7.61 -7.73
N LEU A 178 3.51 -7.29 -6.71
CA LEU A 178 3.49 -5.97 -6.07
C LEU A 178 4.46 -4.97 -6.73
N ALA A 179 5.39 -5.44 -7.57
CA ALA A 179 6.39 -4.60 -8.22
C ALA A 179 5.79 -3.42 -9.02
N PRO A 180 4.73 -3.60 -9.84
CA PRO A 180 4.10 -2.47 -10.55
C PRO A 180 3.52 -1.41 -9.60
N LEU A 181 2.94 -1.85 -8.48
CA LEU A 181 2.39 -0.96 -7.47
C LEU A 181 3.50 -0.18 -6.77
N ASN A 182 4.58 -0.87 -6.39
CA ASN A 182 5.76 -0.25 -5.79
C ASN A 182 6.34 0.83 -6.72
N ASN A 183 6.55 0.51 -8.00
CA ASN A 183 7.10 1.46 -8.98
C ASN A 183 6.22 2.71 -9.11
N ARG A 184 4.89 2.55 -9.12
CA ARG A 184 3.95 3.67 -9.20
C ARG A 184 4.04 4.58 -7.97
N ILE A 185 4.11 4.00 -6.77
CA ILE A 185 4.24 4.76 -5.50
C ILE A 185 5.61 5.46 -5.43
N GLN A 186 6.67 4.81 -5.94
CA GLN A 186 8.00 5.42 -5.99
C GLN A 186 8.06 6.60 -6.96
N MET A 187 7.43 6.52 -8.13
CA MET A 187 7.35 7.66 -9.04
C MET A 187 6.65 8.87 -8.40
N LEU A 188 5.61 8.64 -7.60
CA LEU A 188 4.91 9.70 -6.87
C LEU A 188 5.77 10.28 -5.74
N SER A 189 6.56 9.44 -5.08
CA SER A 189 7.52 9.88 -4.05
C SER A 189 8.71 10.67 -4.61
N ALA A 190 9.09 10.41 -5.86
CA ALA A 190 10.24 11.06 -6.51
C ALA A 190 10.02 12.56 -6.80
N HIS A 191 8.76 13.02 -6.86
CA HIS A 191 8.42 14.40 -7.20
C HIS A 191 8.52 15.39 -6.02
N GLY A 192 8.94 14.94 -4.83
CA GLY A 192 9.18 15.81 -3.69
C GLY A 192 10.25 15.27 -2.74
N GLU A 193 11.38 15.98 -2.59
CA GLU A 193 12.54 15.51 -1.81
C GLU A 193 12.25 15.28 -0.31
N ALA A 194 11.15 15.84 0.22
CA ALA A 194 10.80 15.78 1.64
C ALA A 194 9.73 14.73 2.00
N MET A 195 9.04 14.13 1.03
CA MET A 195 7.93 13.20 1.29
C MET A 195 8.35 11.74 1.06
N ARG A 196 8.03 10.86 2.01
CA ARG A 196 8.20 9.42 1.87
C ARG A 196 6.84 8.75 1.92
N LEU A 197 6.45 8.10 0.84
CA LEU A 197 5.26 7.25 0.80
C LEU A 197 5.69 5.82 1.06
N ILE A 198 4.98 5.17 1.99
CA ILE A 198 5.20 3.78 2.37
C ILE A 198 3.84 3.10 2.30
N LEU A 199 3.79 1.97 1.62
CA LEU A 199 2.62 1.09 1.63
C LEU A 199 2.97 -0.15 2.43
N THR A 200 2.10 -0.55 3.36
CA THR A 200 2.25 -1.78 4.14
C THR A 200 1.03 -2.66 4.04
N ASP A 201 1.20 -3.95 4.31
CA ASP A 201 0.07 -4.84 4.54
C ASP A 201 -0.52 -4.68 5.94
N ARG A 202 -1.54 -5.49 6.26
CA ARG A 202 -2.24 -5.47 7.56
C ARG A 202 -1.38 -5.93 8.74
N ALA A 203 -0.21 -6.52 8.50
CA ALA A 203 0.75 -6.91 9.52
C ALA A 203 1.88 -5.87 9.67
N GLY A 204 1.85 -4.77 8.91
CA GLY A 204 2.89 -3.76 8.89
C GLY A 204 4.08 -4.09 7.99
N VAL A 205 4.00 -5.16 7.19
CA VAL A 205 5.08 -5.55 6.26
C VAL A 205 5.11 -4.60 5.08
N ALA A 206 6.30 -4.11 4.72
CA ALA A 206 6.48 -3.19 3.59
C ALA A 206 6.08 -3.83 2.24
N ILE A 207 5.15 -3.18 1.54
CA ILE A 207 4.77 -3.43 0.13
C ILE A 207 5.52 -2.47 -0.79
N SER A 208 5.69 -1.21 -0.38
CA SER A 208 6.42 -0.20 -1.14
C SER A 208 7.33 0.63 -0.24
N HIS A 209 8.56 0.82 -0.68
CA HIS A 209 9.56 1.64 -0.01
C HIS A 209 10.62 2.15 -1.02
N LYS A 210 11.20 3.32 -0.73
CA LYS A 210 12.24 3.95 -1.59
C LYS A 210 13.48 3.09 -1.74
N ASP A 211 13.84 2.43 -0.64
CA ASP A 211 14.87 1.41 -0.63
C ASP A 211 14.27 0.06 -1.05
N PRO A 212 14.67 -0.52 -2.20
CA PRO A 212 14.17 -1.81 -2.66
C PRO A 212 14.52 -2.97 -1.71
N LEU A 213 15.59 -2.85 -0.90
CA LEU A 213 15.97 -3.88 0.06
C LEU A 213 14.90 -4.05 1.15
N VAL A 214 14.30 -2.95 1.61
CA VAL A 214 13.22 -2.98 2.61
C VAL A 214 12.02 -3.80 2.13
N VAL A 215 11.69 -3.71 0.83
CA VAL A 215 10.61 -4.48 0.21
C VAL A 215 11.04 -5.94 -0.01
N ALA A 216 12.26 -6.17 -0.51
CA ALA A 216 12.79 -7.50 -0.77
C ALA A 216 12.91 -8.34 0.51
N GLU A 217 13.34 -7.72 1.61
CA GLU A 217 13.47 -8.34 2.93
C GLU A 217 12.14 -8.42 3.70
N ARG A 218 11.06 -7.83 3.15
CA ARG A 218 9.72 -7.79 3.78
C ARG A 218 9.80 -7.26 5.21
N LEU A 219 10.54 -6.17 5.41
CA LEU A 219 10.75 -5.59 6.73
C LEU A 219 9.40 -5.17 7.34
N ASN A 220 9.20 -5.52 8.60
CA ASN A 220 8.02 -5.09 9.34
C ASN A 220 8.24 -3.67 9.87
N LEU A 221 7.43 -2.74 9.37
CA LEU A 221 7.44 -1.32 9.74
C LEU A 221 6.32 -0.98 10.74
N GLY A 222 5.60 -1.98 11.23
CA GLY A 222 4.47 -1.83 12.16
C GLY A 222 4.82 -1.14 13.48
N GLY A 223 6.10 -1.11 13.87
CA GLY A 223 6.58 -0.37 15.04
C GLY A 223 6.78 1.12 14.83
N LEU A 224 6.65 1.63 13.60
CA LEU A 224 6.75 3.08 13.34
C LEU A 224 5.46 3.78 13.79
N PRO A 225 5.51 4.94 14.48
CA PRO A 225 4.33 5.55 15.08
C PRO A 225 3.15 5.78 14.13
N PRO A 226 3.33 6.27 12.89
CA PRO A 226 2.20 6.45 11.96
C PRO A 226 1.53 5.12 11.55
N ILE A 227 2.29 4.02 11.53
CA ILE A 227 1.81 2.72 11.09
C ILE A 227 1.17 1.98 12.28
N SER A 228 1.80 2.00 13.45
CA SER A 228 1.25 1.40 14.68
C SER A 228 -0.11 2.00 15.04
N MET A 229 -0.26 3.33 14.93
CA MET A 229 -1.53 4.02 15.18
C MET A 229 -2.68 3.51 14.29
N VAL A 230 -2.40 3.18 13.02
CA VAL A 230 -3.41 2.65 12.11
C VAL A 230 -3.70 1.17 12.41
N LEU A 231 -2.68 0.39 12.75
CA LEU A 231 -2.82 -1.04 13.07
C LEU A 231 -3.56 -1.28 14.39
N GLU A 232 -3.45 -0.38 15.37
CA GLU A 232 -4.05 -0.51 16.70
C GLU A 232 -5.53 -0.09 16.78
N GLY A 233 -6.08 0.57 15.76
CA GLY A 233 -7.51 0.93 15.79
C GLY A 233 -7.93 2.07 14.88
N GLY A 234 -7.46 2.10 13.63
CA GLY A 234 -8.18 2.84 12.58
C GLY A 234 -9.64 2.39 12.46
#